data_AF-A0A1J4J942-F1
#
_entry.id   AF-A0A1J4J942-F1
#
_cell.length_a   1.000
_cell.length_b   1.000
_cell.length_c   1.000
_cell.angle_alpha   90.00
_cell.angle_beta   90.00
_cell.angle_gamma   90.00
#
_symmetry.space_group_name_H-M   'P 1'
#
loop_
_entity.id
_entity.type
_entity.pdbx_description
1 polymer ?
#
loop_
_entity_poly.entity_id
_entity_poly.type
_entity_poly.pdbx_seq_one_letter_code
_entity_poly.pdbx_strand_id
1 'polypeptide(L)'
;MIGFFISLAISTTGIVYGNPDSSVVFEAFIDPSAPETPIFLTQVNDVIEQYGEIYKVVIHPTPTKEHKWSHVFTRLIYAVYRSDEKRGQFYLPWVLLNHQTPFLDGNDVTEEELLKSVLPGYSTPLQINTDELLRIYKESETNELALEAIKYAEEQEVTELPSISINYAMVPISAAKRSLSRMTKKTSSSGGSVTPKHLPGIVYGNEQSSIVFEVFIDPSAEETPLFFQQVNDVINQYGSLYKIVVHPTPTKVHRWSYIFTRFIYAVHRSDVKRGQFYLPWVLLNHQTPFLDGNDVTEEELLKSVLPGYSTPLQINTDELRRIYTEDETYAYVIEAVLYADMKGITELPSINVDGIEVPMNAVKSSVNRKTLRTSTSAKPSVRPPIPGIVYGNESSEITVDIFIDPAAEETKIFFAQISEAIEYYGSQCRIVIHPTPTREHRWSFLFTRLITAVKNTDYKRGQFYLPWVINYHQEPFLDSNNVTEKELLSSVLPTYQNPLQIYPNVLLNEYLKQSTIDETIDAILFAIDEEVDELPAIKINDFSIGLKNKNLKTLFKAFVKPQQTEQQSTNTKEAETTRQQSTVSSSRPVTYRGMKSMRGSDFKLIIWNIKYSIWK
;
A
#
# COMPACT_ATOMS: atom_id res chain seq x y z
N MET A 1 10.24 0.49 31.32
CA MET A 1 9.08 1.23 30.80
C MET A 1 8.14 0.16 30.28
N ILE A 2 7.09 -0.16 31.05
CA ILE A 2 6.16 -1.25 30.74
C ILE A 2 5.12 -0.66 29.80
N GLY A 3 5.18 -0.99 28.52
CA GLY A 3 4.19 -0.58 27.53
C GLY A 3 2.88 -1.31 27.82
N PHE A 4 1.86 -0.55 28.24
CA PHE A 4 0.48 -1.02 28.25
C PHE A 4 0.03 -1.15 26.80
N PHE A 5 0.13 -2.36 26.24
CA PHE A 5 -0.67 -2.71 25.09
C PHE A 5 -2.10 -2.88 25.59
N ILE A 6 -2.94 -1.86 25.38
CA ILE A 6 -4.39 -2.05 25.39
C ILE A 6 -4.68 -2.92 24.17
N SER A 7 -4.76 -4.23 24.39
CA SER A 7 -5.42 -5.13 23.46
C SER A 7 -6.85 -4.62 23.33
N LEU A 8 -7.14 -3.86 22.27
CA LEU A 8 -8.51 -3.51 21.89
C LEU A 8 -9.28 -4.82 21.82
N ALA A 9 -10.19 -5.03 22.78
CA ALA A 9 -11.10 -6.15 22.75
C ALA A 9 -11.92 -6.02 21.45
N ILE A 10 -11.72 -6.92 20.50
CA ILE A 10 -12.60 -7.08 19.35
C ILE A 10 -14.00 -7.28 19.95
N SER A 11 -14.96 -6.40 19.62
CA SER A 11 -16.29 -6.43 20.23
C SER A 11 -16.92 -7.81 20.05
N THR A 12 -17.10 -8.53 21.16
CA THR A 12 -17.62 -9.91 21.20
C THR A 12 -19.13 -9.96 21.02
N THR A 13 -19.78 -8.80 20.93
CA THR A 13 -21.23 -8.66 21.03
C THR A 13 -21.93 -8.60 19.68
N GLY A 14 -21.24 -8.40 18.57
CA GLY A 14 -21.88 -8.26 17.26
C GLY A 14 -21.92 -9.54 16.42
N ILE A 15 -22.86 -9.59 15.46
CA ILE A 15 -22.89 -10.62 14.42
C ILE A 15 -21.97 -10.19 13.30
N VAL A 16 -20.89 -10.95 13.08
CA VAL A 16 -19.83 -10.62 12.12
C VAL A 16 -20.19 -11.17 10.73
N TYR A 17 -19.96 -10.36 9.71
CA TYR A 17 -20.07 -10.67 8.29
C TYR A 17 -18.78 -10.22 7.58
N GLY A 18 -18.53 -10.81 6.42
CA GLY A 18 -17.41 -10.43 5.55
C GLY A 18 -16.04 -10.89 6.04
N ASN A 19 -15.00 -10.11 5.77
CA ASN A 19 -13.60 -10.44 6.05
C ASN A 19 -13.26 -10.14 7.52
N PRO A 20 -13.12 -11.16 8.40
CA PRO A 20 -12.91 -10.94 9.83
C PRO A 20 -11.55 -10.31 10.15
N ASP A 21 -10.59 -10.41 9.23
CA ASP A 21 -9.20 -9.93 9.41
C ASP A 21 -8.99 -8.50 8.89
N SER A 22 -10.04 -7.85 8.37
CA SER A 22 -9.94 -6.49 7.85
C SER A 22 -9.63 -5.48 8.95
N SER A 23 -8.73 -4.54 8.67
CA SER A 23 -8.42 -3.43 9.58
C SER A 23 -9.57 -2.41 9.68
N VAL A 24 -10.41 -2.35 8.64
CA VAL A 24 -11.60 -1.51 8.53
C VAL A 24 -12.83 -2.30 8.98
N VAL A 25 -13.52 -1.74 9.97
CA VAL A 25 -14.73 -2.34 10.54
C VAL A 25 -15.90 -1.38 10.32
N PHE A 26 -16.93 -1.88 9.62
CA PHE A 26 -18.23 -1.25 9.53
C PHE A 26 -19.11 -1.85 10.62
N GLU A 27 -19.60 -1.04 11.55
CA GLU A 27 -20.49 -1.51 12.61
C GLU A 27 -21.87 -0.90 12.42
N ALA A 28 -22.92 -1.71 12.37
CA ALA A 28 -24.30 -1.30 12.22
C ALA A 28 -25.05 -1.58 13.51
N PHE A 29 -25.57 -0.55 14.17
CA PHE A 29 -26.37 -0.67 15.38
C PHE A 29 -27.84 -0.58 15.00
N ILE A 30 -28.64 -1.57 15.42
CA ILE A 30 -30.05 -1.64 15.06
C ILE A 30 -30.90 -2.01 16.27
N ASP A 31 -32.06 -1.38 16.42
CA ASP A 31 -33.12 -1.94 17.25
C ASP A 31 -33.92 -2.92 16.38
N PRO A 32 -33.89 -4.24 16.66
CA PRO A 32 -34.57 -5.21 15.83
C PRO A 32 -36.11 -5.05 15.83
N SER A 33 -36.69 -4.34 16.80
CA SER A 33 -38.12 -4.01 16.87
C SER A 33 -38.49 -2.68 16.23
N ALA A 34 -37.53 -1.86 15.81
CA ALA A 34 -37.82 -0.56 15.19
C ALA A 34 -38.35 -0.72 13.74
N PRO A 35 -39.43 -0.04 13.35
CA PRO A 35 -40.03 -0.15 12.00
C PRO A 35 -39.10 0.20 10.83
N GLU A 36 -38.10 1.05 11.06
CA GLU A 36 -37.13 1.52 10.08
C GLU A 36 -35.96 0.54 9.86
N THR A 37 -35.75 -0.39 10.79
CA THR A 37 -34.64 -1.37 10.75
C THR A 37 -34.62 -2.22 9.47
N PRO A 38 -35.74 -2.73 8.92
CA PRO A 38 -35.72 -3.51 7.68
C PRO A 38 -35.19 -2.72 6.47
N ILE A 39 -35.55 -1.44 6.36
CA ILE A 39 -35.08 -0.57 5.28
C ILE A 39 -33.58 -0.32 5.43
N PHE A 40 -33.14 0.00 6.64
CA PHE A 40 -31.72 0.20 6.94
C PHE A 40 -30.90 -1.07 6.70
N LEU A 41 -31.40 -2.23 7.10
CA LEU A 41 -30.71 -3.50 6.94
C LEU A 41 -30.56 -3.90 5.46
N THR A 42 -31.52 -3.54 4.61
CA THR A 42 -31.37 -3.68 3.15
C THR A 42 -30.15 -2.90 2.67
N GLN A 43 -29.94 -1.69 3.21
CA GLN A 43 -28.79 -0.86 2.87
C GLN A 43 -27.46 -1.42 3.39
N VAL A 44 -27.46 -2.05 4.57
CA VAL A 44 -26.29 -2.73 5.14
C VAL A 44 -25.98 -4.02 4.36
N ASN A 45 -27.00 -4.76 3.91
CA ASN A 45 -26.82 -5.93 3.07
C ASN A 45 -26.18 -5.57 1.73
N ASP A 46 -26.54 -4.44 1.11
CA ASP A 46 -25.83 -3.95 -0.08
C ASP A 46 -24.32 -3.80 0.18
N VAL A 47 -23.94 -3.32 1.39
CA VAL A 47 -22.54 -3.17 1.78
C VAL A 47 -21.88 -4.53 2.00
N ILE A 48 -22.56 -5.48 2.64
CA ILE A 48 -22.05 -6.84 2.86
C ILE A 48 -21.85 -7.57 1.52
N GLU A 49 -22.84 -7.53 0.63
CA GLU A 49 -22.76 -8.20 -0.68
C GLU A 49 -21.67 -7.60 -1.57
N GLN A 50 -21.52 -6.27 -1.54
CA GLN A 50 -20.58 -5.60 -2.42
C GLN A 50 -19.14 -5.58 -1.87
N TYR A 51 -18.97 -5.55 -0.54
CA TYR A 51 -17.66 -5.31 0.09
C TYR A 51 -17.29 -6.27 1.21
N GLY A 52 -18.14 -7.25 1.53
CA GLY A 52 -17.87 -8.24 2.58
C GLY A 52 -16.61 -9.07 2.31
N GLU A 53 -16.17 -9.24 1.06
CA GLU A 53 -14.90 -9.92 0.78
C GLU A 53 -13.67 -9.10 1.20
N ILE A 54 -13.81 -7.77 1.34
CA ILE A 54 -12.72 -6.83 1.61
C ILE A 54 -12.75 -6.38 3.07
N TYR A 55 -13.94 -6.03 3.57
CA TYR A 55 -14.12 -5.39 4.87
C TYR A 55 -14.88 -6.26 5.86
N LYS A 56 -14.64 -5.97 7.15
CA LYS A 56 -15.41 -6.55 8.25
C LYS A 56 -16.68 -5.74 8.44
N VAL A 57 -17.83 -6.41 8.44
CA VAL A 57 -19.12 -5.78 8.80
C VAL A 57 -19.64 -6.45 10.06
N VAL A 58 -20.06 -5.69 11.04
CA VAL A 58 -20.57 -6.19 12.32
C VAL A 58 -21.93 -5.58 12.56
N ILE A 59 -22.96 -6.40 12.77
CA ILE A 59 -24.30 -5.91 13.10
C ILE A 59 -24.54 -6.16 14.58
N HIS A 60 -24.86 -5.09 15.31
CA HIS A 60 -25.17 -5.06 16.74
C HIS A 60 -26.69 -4.87 16.93
N PRO A 61 -27.43 -5.93 17.27
CA PRO A 61 -28.82 -5.81 17.70
C PRO A 61 -28.86 -5.18 19.10
N THR A 62 -29.12 -3.87 19.15
CA THR A 62 -29.08 -3.02 20.34
C THR A 62 -30.52 -2.70 20.76
N PRO A 63 -31.05 -3.36 21.79
CA PRO A 63 -32.44 -3.18 22.15
C PRO A 63 -32.68 -1.85 22.85
N THR A 64 -33.77 -1.16 22.50
CA THR A 64 -34.18 0.10 23.17
C THR A 64 -35.27 -0.12 24.19
N LYS A 65 -35.49 0.90 25.04
CA LYS A 65 -36.62 0.95 25.97
C LYS A 65 -37.92 1.40 25.29
N GLU A 66 -37.85 1.87 24.05
CA GLU A 66 -39.00 2.41 23.33
C GLU A 66 -39.92 1.29 22.82
N HIS A 67 -39.33 0.18 22.39
CA HIS A 67 -40.07 -0.97 21.88
C HIS A 67 -40.14 -2.11 22.91
N LYS A 68 -41.36 -2.49 23.32
CA LYS A 68 -41.62 -3.46 24.41
C LYS A 68 -40.87 -4.78 24.22
N TRP A 69 -40.76 -5.22 22.97
CA TRP A 69 -40.24 -6.54 22.60
C TRP A 69 -38.79 -6.55 22.14
N SER A 70 -38.13 -5.39 22.10
CA SER A 70 -36.78 -5.27 21.55
C SER A 70 -35.78 -6.18 22.25
N HIS A 71 -35.78 -6.20 23.59
CA HIS A 71 -34.88 -7.07 24.38
C HIS A 71 -35.13 -8.56 24.14
N VAL A 72 -36.40 -8.96 24.04
CA VAL A 72 -36.80 -10.35 23.75
C VAL A 72 -36.33 -10.73 22.34
N PHE A 73 -36.48 -9.83 21.38
CA PHE A 73 -36.08 -10.09 19.99
C PHE A 73 -34.56 -10.17 19.84
N THR A 74 -33.81 -9.25 20.44
CA THR A 74 -32.34 -9.30 20.51
C THR A 74 -31.85 -10.62 21.12
N ARG A 75 -32.42 -11.06 22.25
CA ARG A 75 -32.07 -12.35 22.85
C ARG A 75 -32.32 -13.53 21.92
N LEU A 76 -33.40 -13.48 21.14
CA LEU A 76 -33.70 -14.53 20.17
C LEU A 76 -32.70 -14.55 19.01
N ILE A 77 -32.29 -13.38 18.51
CA ILE A 77 -31.22 -13.24 17.52
C ILE A 77 -29.92 -13.89 18.03
N TYR A 78 -29.50 -13.56 19.26
CA TYR A 78 -28.32 -14.17 19.86
C TYR A 78 -28.49 -15.66 20.12
N ALA A 79 -29.68 -16.13 20.51
CA ALA A 79 -29.93 -17.55 20.70
C ALA A 79 -29.71 -18.35 19.40
N VAL A 80 -30.17 -17.81 18.26
CA VAL A 80 -29.92 -18.42 16.95
C VAL A 80 -28.42 -18.36 16.62
N TYR A 81 -27.78 -17.20 16.75
CA TYR A 81 -26.36 -17.03 16.45
C TYR A 81 -25.45 -17.94 17.29
N ARG A 82 -25.77 -18.13 18.57
CA ARG A 82 -25.05 -19.05 19.46
C ARG A 82 -25.28 -20.52 19.13
N SER A 83 -26.44 -20.86 18.59
CA SER A 83 -26.71 -22.24 18.14
C SER A 83 -25.86 -22.62 16.94
N ASP A 84 -25.68 -21.68 15.99
CA ASP A 84 -24.88 -21.83 14.80
C ASP A 84 -24.64 -20.44 14.19
N GLU A 85 -23.37 -20.05 14.08
CA GLU A 85 -22.95 -18.72 13.62
C GLU A 85 -23.48 -18.41 12.22
N LYS A 86 -23.41 -19.38 11.29
CA LYS A 86 -23.85 -19.21 9.90
C LYS A 86 -25.37 -19.10 9.82
N ARG A 87 -26.08 -19.84 10.65
CA ARG A 87 -27.54 -19.70 10.76
C ARG A 87 -27.92 -18.36 11.35
N GLY A 88 -27.18 -17.84 12.32
CA GLY A 88 -27.40 -16.49 12.86
C GLY A 88 -27.17 -15.38 11.84
N GLN A 89 -26.08 -15.48 11.05
CA GLN A 89 -25.80 -14.58 9.93
C GLN A 89 -26.93 -14.60 8.90
N PHE A 90 -27.49 -15.76 8.58
CA PHE A 90 -28.65 -15.87 7.69
C PHE A 90 -29.95 -15.36 8.35
N TYR A 91 -30.15 -15.69 9.63
CA TYR A 91 -31.38 -15.44 10.36
C TYR A 91 -31.67 -13.96 10.53
N LEU A 92 -30.67 -13.15 10.87
CA LEU A 92 -30.88 -11.74 11.18
C LEU A 92 -31.51 -10.96 10.00
N PRO A 93 -30.95 -10.98 8.77
CA PRO A 93 -31.62 -10.42 7.60
C PRO A 93 -32.98 -11.03 7.33
N TRP A 94 -33.09 -12.35 7.43
CA TRP A 94 -34.32 -13.05 7.11
C TRP A 94 -35.49 -12.67 8.04
N VAL A 95 -35.25 -12.63 9.35
CA VAL A 95 -36.29 -12.35 10.35
C VAL A 95 -36.69 -10.87 10.32
N LEU A 96 -35.74 -9.96 10.14
CA LEU A 96 -36.02 -8.53 10.11
C LEU A 96 -36.75 -8.12 8.82
N LEU A 97 -36.45 -8.74 7.68
CA LEU A 97 -37.11 -8.39 6.42
C LEU A 97 -38.50 -9.03 6.26
N ASN A 98 -38.74 -10.20 6.86
CA ASN A 98 -39.93 -10.99 6.55
C ASN A 98 -40.84 -11.29 7.75
N HIS A 99 -40.34 -11.17 8.98
CA HIS A 99 -41.04 -11.69 10.15
C HIS A 99 -40.89 -10.84 11.42
N GLN A 100 -40.65 -9.53 11.27
CA GLN A 100 -40.55 -8.58 12.39
C GLN A 100 -41.90 -8.35 13.10
N THR A 101 -43.02 -8.51 12.39
CA THR A 101 -44.37 -8.11 12.84
C THR A 101 -44.75 -8.52 14.27
N PRO A 102 -44.45 -9.75 14.74
CA PRO A 102 -44.80 -10.16 16.11
C PRO A 102 -44.11 -9.34 17.21
N PHE A 103 -43.00 -8.68 16.89
CA PHE A 103 -42.17 -7.89 17.80
C PHE A 103 -42.38 -6.38 17.67
N LEU A 104 -43.31 -5.94 16.80
CA LEU A 104 -43.76 -4.55 16.76
C LEU A 104 -44.75 -4.30 17.90
N ASP A 105 -44.77 -3.09 18.45
CA ASP A 105 -45.65 -2.73 19.57
C ASP A 105 -47.13 -2.97 19.23
N GLY A 106 -47.90 -3.52 20.19
CA GLY A 106 -49.34 -3.70 20.01
C GLY A 106 -49.98 -4.95 20.63
N ASN A 107 -49.20 -5.85 21.24
CA ASN A 107 -49.74 -7.08 21.84
C ASN A 107 -49.60 -7.09 23.38
N ASP A 108 -50.74 -7.16 24.08
CA ASP A 108 -50.85 -7.46 25.52
C ASP A 108 -50.68 -8.96 25.79
N VAL A 109 -49.58 -9.52 25.28
CA VAL A 109 -49.16 -10.89 25.55
C VAL A 109 -47.97 -10.89 26.50
N THR A 110 -47.77 -12.01 27.19
CA THR A 110 -46.57 -12.32 27.97
C THR A 110 -45.41 -12.75 27.05
N GLU A 111 -44.17 -12.67 27.54
CA GLU A 111 -43.00 -13.18 26.80
C GLU A 111 -43.16 -14.67 26.44
N GLU A 112 -43.74 -15.47 27.33
CA GLU A 112 -43.97 -16.90 27.10
C GLU A 112 -44.97 -17.14 25.95
N GLU A 113 -46.08 -16.39 25.92
CA GLU A 113 -47.07 -16.46 24.85
C GLU A 113 -46.48 -16.00 23.51
N LEU A 114 -45.69 -14.93 23.51
CA LEU A 114 -44.99 -14.46 22.32
C LEU A 114 -44.04 -15.52 21.78
N LEU A 115 -43.14 -16.05 22.61
CA LEU A 115 -42.17 -17.07 22.22
C LEU A 115 -42.85 -18.33 21.69
N LYS A 116 -43.93 -18.78 22.34
CA LYS A 116 -44.70 -19.94 21.89
C LYS A 116 -45.30 -19.74 20.49
N SER A 117 -45.68 -18.51 20.15
CA SER A 117 -46.25 -18.18 18.84
C SER A 117 -45.18 -18.06 17.74
N VAL A 118 -44.00 -17.53 18.05
CA VAL A 118 -42.98 -17.18 17.03
C VAL A 118 -41.94 -18.28 16.80
N LEU A 119 -41.57 -19.04 17.84
CA LEU A 119 -40.47 -20.01 17.75
C LEU A 119 -40.68 -21.09 16.69
N PRO A 120 -41.87 -21.71 16.51
CA PRO A 120 -42.09 -22.70 15.45
C PRO A 120 -41.86 -22.14 14.04
N GLY A 121 -42.21 -20.86 13.83
CA GLY A 121 -42.03 -20.16 12.56
C GLY A 121 -40.57 -19.84 12.25
N TYR A 122 -39.73 -19.64 13.27
CA TYR A 122 -38.31 -19.32 13.13
C TYR A 122 -37.40 -20.55 13.15
N SER A 123 -37.75 -21.58 13.91
CA SER A 123 -36.93 -22.78 14.05
C SER A 123 -36.96 -23.64 12.78
N THR A 124 -38.09 -23.69 12.08
CA THR A 124 -38.30 -24.53 10.88
C THR A 124 -37.39 -24.13 9.70
N PRO A 125 -37.31 -22.85 9.28
CA PRO A 125 -36.45 -22.44 8.15
C PRO A 125 -34.96 -22.59 8.45
N LEU A 126 -34.58 -22.50 9.72
CA LEU A 126 -33.20 -22.63 10.18
C LEU A 126 -32.80 -24.08 10.48
N GLN A 127 -33.75 -25.02 10.45
CA GLN A 127 -33.53 -26.42 10.85
C GLN A 127 -32.93 -26.53 12.26
N ILE A 128 -33.43 -25.72 13.18
CA ILE A 128 -33.08 -25.76 14.62
C ILE A 128 -34.25 -26.43 15.34
N ASN A 129 -33.98 -27.29 16.32
CA ASN A 129 -35.03 -27.84 17.15
C ASN A 129 -35.65 -26.73 18.02
N THR A 130 -36.98 -26.60 18.04
CA THR A 130 -37.68 -25.54 18.78
C THR A 130 -37.36 -25.55 20.28
N ASP A 131 -37.29 -26.73 20.90
CA ASP A 131 -36.99 -26.87 22.33
C ASP A 131 -35.53 -26.54 22.62
N GLU A 132 -34.62 -26.87 21.70
CA GLU A 132 -33.21 -26.50 21.76
C GLU A 132 -33.01 -24.98 21.67
N LEU A 133 -33.68 -24.32 20.72
CA LEU A 133 -33.63 -22.87 20.58
C LEU A 133 -34.19 -22.17 21.83
N LEU A 134 -35.31 -22.65 22.37
CA LEU A 134 -35.89 -22.14 23.62
C LEU A 134 -34.95 -22.35 24.81
N ARG A 135 -34.24 -23.48 24.86
CA ARG A 135 -33.24 -23.76 25.89
C ARG A 135 -32.11 -22.74 25.83
N ILE A 136 -31.52 -22.51 24.65
CA ILE A 136 -30.43 -21.52 24.45
C ILE A 136 -30.91 -20.10 24.76
N TYR A 137 -32.13 -19.75 24.34
CA TYR A 137 -32.75 -18.46 24.65
C TYR A 137 -32.86 -18.18 26.17
N LYS A 138 -33.11 -19.23 26.96
CA LYS A 138 -33.24 -19.15 28.42
C LYS A 138 -31.90 -19.17 29.16
N GLU A 139 -30.78 -19.42 28.49
CA GLU A 139 -29.45 -19.38 29.11
C GLU A 139 -29.08 -17.94 29.51
N SER A 140 -28.39 -17.78 30.65
CA SER A 140 -27.95 -16.47 31.14
C SER A 140 -27.00 -15.79 30.16
N GLU A 141 -26.12 -16.56 29.53
CA GLU A 141 -25.13 -16.10 28.54
C GLU A 141 -25.80 -15.39 27.34
N THR A 142 -26.96 -15.88 26.89
CA THR A 142 -27.72 -15.24 25.79
C THR A 142 -28.29 -13.89 26.22
N ASN A 143 -28.75 -13.77 27.47
CA ASN A 143 -29.22 -12.50 28.03
C ASN A 143 -28.04 -11.54 28.30
N GLU A 144 -26.90 -12.06 28.73
CA GLU A 144 -25.67 -11.27 28.91
C GLU A 144 -25.21 -10.64 27.60
N LEU A 145 -25.17 -11.39 26.48
CA LEU A 145 -24.85 -10.81 25.16
C LEU A 145 -25.79 -9.67 24.77
N ALA A 146 -27.10 -9.83 25.02
CA ALA A 146 -28.08 -8.78 24.74
C ALA A 146 -27.84 -7.50 25.57
N LEU A 147 -27.45 -7.65 26.84
CA LEU A 147 -27.11 -6.53 27.71
C LEU A 147 -25.75 -5.91 27.36
N GLU A 148 -24.77 -6.73 26.99
CA GLU A 148 -23.47 -6.27 26.53
C GLU A 148 -23.60 -5.48 25.22
N ALA A 149 -24.52 -5.83 24.32
CA ALA A 149 -24.80 -5.06 23.12
C ALA A 149 -25.32 -3.64 23.42
N ILE A 150 -26.15 -3.48 24.46
CA ILE A 150 -26.59 -2.17 24.96
C ILE A 150 -25.40 -1.39 25.50
N LYS A 151 -24.65 -2.02 26.42
CA LYS A 151 -23.48 -1.39 27.03
C LYS A 151 -22.44 -0.97 25.99
N TYR A 152 -22.22 -1.81 24.99
CA TYR A 152 -21.30 -1.53 23.90
C TYR A 152 -21.79 -0.34 23.05
N ALA A 153 -23.07 -0.29 22.69
CA ALA A 153 -23.63 0.87 21.98
C ALA A 153 -23.54 2.16 22.82
N GLU A 154 -23.75 2.09 24.13
CA GLU A 154 -23.55 3.22 25.05
C GLU A 154 -22.07 3.66 25.11
N GLU A 155 -21.13 2.71 25.16
CA GLU A 155 -19.67 2.97 25.10
C GLU A 155 -19.23 3.57 23.74
N GLN A 156 -19.95 3.25 22.67
CA GLN A 156 -19.77 3.86 21.33
C GLN A 156 -20.58 5.15 21.14
N GLU A 157 -21.26 5.63 22.19
CA GLU A 157 -22.09 6.84 22.18
C GLU A 157 -23.17 6.84 21.07
N VAL A 158 -23.75 5.68 20.80
CA VAL A 158 -24.85 5.53 19.87
C VAL A 158 -26.08 6.23 20.45
N THR A 159 -26.40 7.40 19.90
CA THR A 159 -27.52 8.24 20.37
C THR A 159 -28.82 7.99 19.61
N GLU A 160 -28.74 7.41 18.41
CA GLU A 160 -29.87 7.09 17.56
C GLU A 160 -29.70 5.69 16.93
N LEU A 161 -30.84 5.03 16.70
CA LEU A 161 -30.92 3.76 16.00
C LEU A 161 -31.96 3.87 14.87
N PRO A 162 -31.73 3.24 13.72
CA PRO A 162 -30.50 2.53 13.35
C PRO A 162 -29.36 3.51 13.04
N SER A 163 -28.13 3.07 13.24
CA SER A 163 -26.94 3.89 12.98
C SER A 163 -25.75 3.04 12.52
N ILE A 164 -24.76 3.69 11.91
CA ILE A 164 -23.56 3.01 11.40
C ILE A 164 -22.32 3.74 11.88
N SER A 165 -21.30 2.98 12.27
CA SER A 165 -19.96 3.46 12.53
C SER A 165 -18.96 2.84 11.56
N ILE A 166 -17.89 3.56 11.28
CA ILE A 166 -16.72 3.04 10.56
C ILE A 166 -15.52 3.30 11.45
N ASN A 167 -14.85 2.23 11.89
CA ASN A 167 -13.74 2.32 12.84
C ASN A 167 -14.09 3.18 14.07
N TYR A 168 -15.27 2.95 14.66
CA TYR A 168 -15.81 3.65 15.84
C TYR A 168 -16.30 5.09 15.63
N ALA A 169 -16.20 5.63 14.42
CA ALA A 169 -16.77 6.93 14.11
C ALA A 169 -18.18 6.77 13.54
N MET A 170 -19.18 7.38 14.20
CA MET A 170 -20.56 7.41 13.71
C MET A 170 -20.63 8.21 12.39
N VAL A 171 -21.26 7.61 11.37
CA VAL A 171 -21.39 8.22 10.03
C VAL A 171 -22.80 8.07 9.47
N PRO A 172 -23.28 9.00 8.64
CA PRO A 172 -24.50 8.78 7.86
C PRO A 172 -24.31 7.61 6.89
N ILE A 173 -25.30 6.71 6.80
CA ILE A 173 -25.26 5.55 5.89
C ILE A 173 -25.15 5.96 4.41
N SER A 174 -25.75 7.10 4.06
CA SER A 174 -25.63 7.73 2.74
C SER A 174 -24.20 8.14 2.41
N ALA A 175 -23.41 8.58 3.40
CA ALA A 175 -22.00 8.90 3.23
C ALA A 175 -21.17 7.63 3.01
N ALA A 176 -21.39 6.59 3.81
CA ALA A 176 -20.73 5.29 3.63
C ALA A 176 -20.96 4.71 2.23
N LYS A 177 -22.23 4.68 1.77
CA LYS A 177 -22.58 4.25 0.40
C LYS A 177 -21.89 5.09 -0.67
N ARG A 178 -21.85 6.40 -0.51
CA ARG A 178 -21.17 7.31 -1.45
C ARG A 178 -19.68 7.00 -1.54
N SER A 179 -18.95 6.94 -0.43
CA SER A 179 -17.51 6.65 -0.41
C SER A 179 -17.19 5.31 -1.07
N LEU A 180 -17.91 4.27 -0.66
CA LEU A 180 -17.72 2.93 -1.17
C LEU A 180 -17.96 2.85 -2.70
N SER A 181 -18.97 3.56 -3.21
CA SER A 181 -19.23 3.63 -4.66
C SER A 181 -18.12 4.34 -5.46
N ARG A 182 -17.42 5.30 -4.85
CA ARG A 182 -16.31 6.03 -5.48
C ARG A 182 -15.03 5.22 -5.50
N MET A 183 -14.78 4.46 -4.44
CA MET A 183 -13.62 3.58 -4.31
C MET A 183 -13.67 2.38 -5.26
N THR A 184 -14.87 1.93 -5.65
CA THR A 184 -15.07 0.65 -6.35
C THR A 184 -15.57 0.74 -7.78
N LYS A 185 -15.44 1.91 -8.42
CA LYS A 185 -15.79 2.06 -9.83
C LYS A 185 -14.82 1.25 -10.70
N LYS A 186 -15.13 -0.05 -10.85
CA LYS A 186 -14.45 -1.05 -11.69
C LYS A 186 -14.17 -0.44 -13.05
N THR A 187 -12.89 -0.34 -13.41
CA THR A 187 -12.48 -0.44 -14.81
C THR A 187 -12.85 -1.84 -15.27
N SER A 188 -14.03 -1.98 -15.86
CA SER A 188 -14.38 -3.19 -16.59
C SER A 188 -13.36 -3.37 -17.71
N SER A 189 -12.61 -4.48 -17.64
CA SER A 189 -11.63 -5.02 -18.59
C SER A 189 -10.16 -4.64 -18.38
N SER A 190 -9.32 -5.70 -18.34
CA SER A 190 -7.87 -5.76 -18.08
C SER A 190 -7.47 -5.65 -16.60
N GLY A 191 -6.70 -6.63 -16.11
CA GLY A 191 -6.25 -6.79 -14.72
C GLY A 191 -5.25 -5.75 -14.24
N GLY A 192 -5.47 -4.47 -14.54
CA GLY A 192 -4.73 -3.37 -13.99
C GLY A 192 -5.20 -3.04 -12.57
N SER A 193 -4.24 -2.70 -11.71
CA SER A 193 -4.46 -2.11 -10.39
C SER A 193 -5.57 -1.06 -10.40
N VAL A 194 -6.56 -1.21 -9.50
CA VAL A 194 -7.66 -0.25 -9.32
C VAL A 194 -7.06 1.02 -8.72
N THR A 195 -6.63 1.94 -9.58
CA THR A 195 -6.27 3.30 -9.15
C THR A 195 -7.55 4.13 -9.15
N PRO A 196 -7.96 4.72 -8.00
CA PRO A 196 -9.11 5.60 -7.95
C PRO A 196 -8.93 6.75 -8.95
N LYS A 197 -10.00 7.12 -9.67
CA LYS A 197 -9.98 8.26 -10.61
C LYS A 197 -9.63 9.58 -9.91
N HIS A 198 -9.80 9.63 -8.59
CA HIS A 198 -9.46 10.76 -7.72
C HIS A 198 -8.66 10.20 -6.53
N LEU A 199 -7.43 10.69 -6.32
CA LEU A 199 -6.67 10.44 -5.09
C LEU A 199 -7.34 11.22 -3.96
N PRO A 200 -7.93 10.59 -2.94
CA PRO A 200 -8.51 11.34 -1.82
C PRO A 200 -7.39 12.13 -1.12
N GLY A 201 -7.68 13.27 -0.49
CA GLY A 201 -6.67 14.07 0.23
C GLY A 201 -6.47 15.48 -0.32
N ILE A 202 -5.57 16.22 0.33
CA ILE A 202 -5.24 17.61 0.03
C ILE A 202 -3.97 17.63 -0.83
N VAL A 203 -4.11 18.08 -2.07
CA VAL A 203 -3.00 18.13 -3.04
C VAL A 203 -2.21 19.43 -2.86
N TYR A 204 -0.89 19.32 -2.91
CA TYR A 204 0.10 20.39 -2.95
C TYR A 204 1.02 20.22 -4.15
N GLY A 205 1.58 21.32 -4.62
CA GLY A 205 2.63 21.31 -5.62
C GLY A 205 2.16 21.13 -7.07
N ASN A 206 2.99 20.47 -7.87
CA ASN A 206 2.80 20.31 -9.31
C ASN A 206 1.84 19.15 -9.59
N GLU A 207 0.55 19.46 -9.72
CA GLU A 207 -0.49 18.45 -9.96
C GLU A 207 -0.30 17.62 -11.23
N GLN A 208 0.51 18.10 -12.19
CA GLN A 208 0.81 17.42 -13.45
C GLN A 208 2.01 16.48 -13.35
N SER A 209 2.70 16.45 -12.22
CA SER A 209 3.82 15.53 -11.98
C SER A 209 3.34 14.09 -12.07
N SER A 210 4.08 13.26 -12.80
CA SER A 210 3.92 11.81 -12.82
C SER A 210 4.27 11.17 -11.47
N ILE A 211 5.17 11.82 -10.73
CA ILE A 211 5.67 11.44 -9.41
C ILE A 211 4.75 12.00 -8.32
N VAL A 212 4.32 11.11 -7.43
CA VAL A 212 3.40 11.45 -6.35
C VAL A 212 4.00 11.05 -5.00
N PHE A 213 4.12 12.04 -4.11
CA PHE A 213 4.37 11.83 -2.69
C PHE A 213 3.02 11.73 -1.99
N GLU A 214 2.67 10.57 -1.46
CA GLU A 214 1.45 10.35 -0.70
C GLU A 214 1.81 10.36 0.78
N VAL A 215 1.23 11.26 1.56
CA VAL A 215 1.56 11.45 2.97
C VAL A 215 0.34 11.11 3.80
N PHE A 216 0.41 10.12 4.67
CA PHE A 216 -0.70 9.72 5.53
C PHE A 216 -0.44 10.18 6.95
N ILE A 217 -1.42 10.86 7.55
CA ILE A 217 -1.29 11.40 8.91
C ILE A 217 -2.58 11.23 9.69
N ASP A 218 -2.46 10.85 10.95
CA ASP A 218 -3.53 11.07 11.92
C ASP A 218 -3.36 12.47 12.50
N PRO A 219 -4.29 13.41 12.26
CA PRO A 219 -4.13 14.78 12.74
C PRO A 219 -4.13 14.89 14.27
N SER A 220 -4.56 13.87 15.01
CA SER A 220 -4.55 13.83 16.48
C SER A 220 -3.39 13.02 17.07
N ALA A 221 -2.51 12.41 16.26
CA ALA A 221 -1.35 11.69 16.79
C ALA A 221 -0.25 12.65 17.28
N GLU A 222 0.42 12.29 18.38
CA GLU A 222 1.45 13.12 19.03
C GLU A 222 2.65 13.36 18.11
N GLU A 223 2.99 12.40 17.25
CA GLU A 223 4.12 12.48 16.33
C GLU A 223 3.81 13.34 15.08
N THR A 224 2.53 13.58 14.79
CA THR A 224 2.10 14.24 13.54
C THR A 224 2.67 15.65 13.36
N PRO A 225 2.71 16.57 14.35
CA PRO A 225 3.30 17.89 14.16
C PRO A 225 4.77 17.84 13.75
N LEU A 226 5.57 17.02 14.43
CA LEU A 226 7.00 16.89 14.17
C LEU A 226 7.27 16.27 12.80
N PHE A 227 6.46 15.30 12.39
CA PHE A 227 6.52 14.70 11.07
C PHE A 227 6.04 15.67 9.98
N PHE A 228 4.93 16.37 10.22
CA PHE A 228 4.33 17.27 9.25
C PHE A 228 5.19 18.50 9.00
N GLN A 229 5.99 18.96 9.97
CA GLN A 229 7.00 19.98 9.73
C GLN A 229 7.97 19.54 8.61
N GLN A 230 8.33 18.25 8.59
CA GLN A 230 9.24 17.67 7.58
C GLN A 230 8.57 17.61 6.21
N VAL A 231 7.30 17.22 6.19
CA VAL A 231 6.47 17.25 4.97
C VAL A 231 6.34 18.67 4.43
N ASN A 232 6.15 19.65 5.32
CA ASN A 232 6.04 21.06 4.93
C ASN A 232 7.35 21.57 4.31
N ASP A 233 8.51 21.14 4.83
CA ASP A 233 9.80 21.43 4.21
C ASP A 233 9.90 20.81 2.79
N VAL A 234 9.41 19.57 2.61
CA VAL A 234 9.33 18.91 1.29
C VAL A 234 8.39 19.66 0.35
N ILE A 235 7.22 20.09 0.81
CA ILE A 235 6.27 20.90 0.03
C ILE A 235 6.93 22.20 -0.43
N ASN A 236 7.59 22.91 0.47
CA ASN A 236 8.21 24.20 0.16
C ASN A 236 9.39 24.05 -0.83
N GLN A 237 10.15 22.96 -0.73
CA GLN A 237 11.34 22.76 -1.56
C GLN A 237 11.04 22.08 -2.90
N TYR A 238 10.04 21.18 -2.97
CA TYR A 238 9.76 20.34 -4.12
C TYR A 238 8.36 20.49 -4.69
N GLY A 239 7.50 21.29 -4.08
CA GLY A 239 6.15 21.51 -4.57
C GLY A 239 6.11 22.02 -6.02
N SER A 240 7.14 22.73 -6.49
CA SER A 240 7.19 23.13 -7.91
C SER A 240 7.47 21.97 -8.88
N LEU A 241 8.03 20.87 -8.39
CA LEU A 241 8.46 19.72 -9.19
C LEU A 241 7.45 18.57 -9.10
N TYR A 242 7.01 18.25 -7.88
CA TYR A 242 6.26 17.04 -7.59
C TYR A 242 4.85 17.32 -7.10
N LYS A 243 3.99 16.32 -7.29
CA LYS A 243 2.67 16.27 -6.69
C LYS A 243 2.81 15.68 -5.28
N ILE A 244 2.33 16.39 -4.28
CA ILE A 244 2.34 15.93 -2.89
C ILE A 244 0.90 15.89 -2.42
N VAL A 245 0.39 14.72 -2.06
CA VAL A 245 -0.97 14.52 -1.59
C VAL A 245 -0.92 14.16 -0.12
N VAL A 246 -1.52 14.99 0.73
CA VAL A 246 -1.65 14.68 2.14
C VAL A 246 -3.03 14.08 2.39
N HIS A 247 -3.05 12.90 3.00
CA HIS A 247 -4.22 12.15 3.42
C HIS A 247 -4.36 12.26 4.95
N PRO A 248 -5.14 13.23 5.46
CA PRO A 248 -5.66 13.16 6.82
C PRO A 248 -6.48 11.87 6.94
N THR A 249 -5.99 10.93 7.74
CA THR A 249 -6.52 9.59 7.92
C THR A 249 -6.66 9.33 9.41
N PRO A 250 -7.90 9.29 9.94
CA PRO A 250 -8.08 9.13 11.36
C PRO A 250 -7.79 7.69 11.81
N THR A 251 -7.06 7.52 12.92
CA THR A 251 -6.92 6.21 13.57
C THR A 251 -7.93 6.01 14.69
N LYS A 252 -8.02 4.75 15.13
CA LYS A 252 -8.79 4.31 16.29
C LYS A 252 -8.19 4.77 17.63
N VAL A 253 -6.99 5.37 17.63
CA VAL A 253 -6.27 5.71 18.86
C VAL A 253 -6.91 6.91 19.56
N HIS A 254 -7.45 7.86 18.78
CA HIS A 254 -7.95 9.12 19.33
C HIS A 254 -9.38 9.41 18.84
N ARG A 255 -10.34 9.48 19.77
CA ARG A 255 -11.76 9.79 19.49
C ARG A 255 -11.90 11.05 18.62
N TRP A 256 -11.09 12.06 18.88
CA TRP A 256 -11.13 13.33 18.14
C TRP A 256 -10.49 13.28 16.76
N SER A 257 -9.78 12.21 16.42
CA SER A 257 -9.11 12.08 15.13
C SER A 257 -10.07 12.17 13.96
N TYR A 258 -11.21 11.47 14.06
CA TYR A 258 -12.25 11.52 13.04
C TYR A 258 -12.83 12.93 12.89
N ILE A 259 -13.17 13.55 14.02
CA ILE A 259 -13.78 14.88 14.09
C ILE A 259 -12.83 15.95 13.54
N PHE A 260 -11.55 15.86 13.89
CA PHE A 260 -10.50 16.75 13.40
C PHE A 260 -10.27 16.55 11.90
N THR A 261 -10.20 15.30 11.44
CA THR A 261 -10.08 14.98 10.01
C THR A 261 -11.28 15.52 9.21
N ARG A 262 -12.51 15.34 9.72
CA ARG A 262 -13.72 15.88 9.11
C ARG A 262 -13.67 17.40 9.02
N PHE A 263 -13.15 18.06 10.06
CA PHE A 263 -12.98 19.52 10.05
C PHE A 263 -11.97 19.98 9.00
N ILE A 264 -10.84 19.28 8.86
CA ILE A 264 -9.84 19.54 7.81
C ILE A 264 -10.48 19.45 6.42
N TYR A 265 -11.24 18.38 6.15
CA TYR A 265 -11.94 18.22 4.88
C TYR A 265 -13.05 19.25 4.69
N ALA A 266 -13.77 19.65 5.74
CA ALA A 266 -14.79 20.71 5.64
C ALA A 266 -14.17 22.04 5.20
N VAL A 267 -13.03 22.42 5.77
CA VAL A 267 -12.30 23.63 5.36
C VAL A 267 -11.80 23.50 3.92
N HIS A 268 -11.22 22.36 3.54
CA HIS A 268 -10.76 22.12 2.17
C HIS A 268 -11.89 22.16 1.13
N ARG A 269 -13.07 21.61 1.47
CA ARG A 269 -14.25 21.64 0.62
C ARG A 269 -14.85 23.05 0.47
N SER A 270 -14.68 23.90 1.49
CA SER A 270 -15.11 25.30 1.40
C SER A 270 -14.30 26.10 0.38
N ASP A 271 -12.98 25.83 0.32
CA ASP A 271 -12.05 26.36 -0.66
C ASP A 271 -10.73 25.57 -0.60
N VAL A 272 -10.26 25.10 -1.76
CA VAL A 272 -9.08 24.24 -1.85
C VAL A 272 -7.83 24.92 -1.28
N LYS A 273 -7.62 26.21 -1.57
CA LYS A 273 -6.46 26.97 -1.09
C LYS A 273 -6.53 27.21 0.40
N ARG A 274 -7.73 27.43 0.95
CA ARG A 274 -7.94 27.49 2.39
C ARG A 274 -7.61 26.17 3.05
N GLY A 275 -8.00 25.02 2.47
CA GLY A 275 -7.61 23.70 2.96
C GLY A 275 -6.09 23.50 2.98
N GLN A 276 -5.41 23.87 1.88
CA GLN A 276 -3.95 23.82 1.77
C GLN A 276 -3.25 24.70 2.80
N PHE A 277 -3.81 25.87 3.11
CA PHE A 277 -3.28 26.73 4.18
C PHE A 277 -3.61 26.20 5.58
N TYR A 278 -4.82 25.69 5.75
CA TYR A 278 -5.36 25.32 7.06
C TYR A 278 -4.63 24.12 7.66
N LEU A 279 -4.34 23.09 6.86
CA LEU A 279 -3.70 21.88 7.34
C LEU A 279 -2.34 22.13 8.05
N PRO A 280 -1.35 22.80 7.44
CA PRO A 280 -0.11 23.16 8.14
C PRO A 280 -0.37 24.07 9.34
N TRP A 281 -1.29 25.04 9.19
CA TRP A 281 -1.58 26.01 10.26
C TRP A 281 -2.13 25.32 11.51
N VAL A 282 -3.03 24.35 11.35
CA VAL A 282 -3.65 23.66 12.47
C VAL A 282 -2.73 22.61 13.10
N LEU A 283 -2.07 21.78 12.29
CA LEU A 283 -1.21 20.70 12.80
C LEU A 283 0.00 21.25 13.55
N LEU A 284 0.61 22.33 13.06
CA LEU A 284 1.85 22.83 13.64
C LEU A 284 1.62 23.75 14.85
N ASN A 285 0.45 24.39 14.95
CA ASN A 285 0.28 25.49 15.90
C ASN A 285 -1.07 25.51 16.65
N HIS A 286 -2.09 24.77 16.22
CA HIS A 286 -3.45 24.93 16.75
C HIS A 286 -4.19 23.61 17.02
N GLN A 287 -3.51 22.46 17.06
CA GLN A 287 -4.16 21.16 17.28
C GLN A 287 -4.75 20.97 18.69
N THR A 288 -4.34 21.76 19.68
CA THR A 288 -4.67 21.60 21.11
C THR A 288 -6.16 21.35 21.40
N PRO A 289 -7.13 22.07 20.80
CA PRO A 289 -8.55 21.82 21.07
C PRO A 289 -9.00 20.40 20.71
N PHE A 290 -8.35 19.77 19.73
CA PHE A 290 -8.64 18.41 19.29
C PHE A 290 -7.84 17.34 20.04
N LEU A 291 -6.82 17.72 20.82
CA LEU A 291 -6.02 16.79 21.64
C LEU A 291 -6.52 16.70 23.08
N ASP A 292 -6.97 17.82 23.65
CA ASP A 292 -7.29 17.93 25.07
C ASP A 292 -8.79 17.76 25.39
N GLY A 293 -9.62 17.44 24.39
CA GLY A 293 -11.08 17.45 24.47
C GLY A 293 -11.71 16.30 25.26
N ASN A 294 -11.05 15.70 26.25
CA ASN A 294 -11.45 14.39 26.80
C ASN A 294 -12.83 14.32 27.49
N ASP A 295 -13.54 15.43 27.69
CA ASP A 295 -14.84 15.46 28.39
C ASP A 295 -15.90 16.36 27.72
N VAL A 296 -15.78 16.65 26.42
CA VAL A 296 -16.78 17.44 25.69
C VAL A 296 -17.49 16.61 24.63
N THR A 297 -18.73 16.96 24.31
CA THR A 297 -19.42 16.44 23.13
C THR A 297 -18.84 17.04 21.86
N GLU A 298 -19.06 16.39 20.71
CA GLU A 298 -18.68 16.95 19.41
C GLU A 298 -19.30 18.35 19.19
N GLU A 299 -20.57 18.53 19.56
CA GLU A 299 -21.26 19.81 19.41
C GLU A 299 -20.60 20.92 20.24
N GLU A 300 -20.22 20.62 21.48
CA GLU A 300 -19.50 21.55 22.37
C GLU A 300 -18.11 21.89 21.82
N LEU A 301 -17.37 20.89 21.34
CA LEU A 301 -16.07 21.11 20.71
C LEU A 301 -16.22 22.03 19.50
N LEU A 302 -17.14 21.73 18.58
CA LEU A 302 -17.38 22.56 17.39
C LEU A 302 -17.80 23.98 17.75
N LYS A 303 -18.64 24.15 18.76
CA LYS A 303 -19.06 25.48 19.24
C LYS A 303 -17.87 26.28 19.76
N SER A 304 -16.87 25.63 20.37
CA SER A 304 -15.65 26.28 20.86
C SER A 304 -14.64 26.60 19.74
N VAL A 305 -14.49 25.68 18.78
CA VAL A 305 -13.47 25.74 17.72
C VAL A 305 -13.91 26.64 16.57
N LEU A 306 -15.14 26.50 16.08
CA LEU A 306 -15.59 27.18 14.85
C LEU A 306 -15.37 28.71 14.86
N PRO A 307 -15.64 29.47 15.94
CA PRO A 307 -15.40 30.92 15.95
C PRO A 307 -13.92 31.30 15.86
N GLY A 308 -13.02 30.52 16.49
CA GLY A 308 -11.58 30.77 16.47
C GLY A 308 -10.93 30.49 15.11
N TYR A 309 -11.57 29.65 14.31
CA TYR A 309 -11.02 29.12 13.05
C TYR A 309 -11.64 29.78 11.82
N SER A 310 -12.92 30.16 11.89
CA SER A 310 -13.63 30.94 10.86
C SER A 310 -12.94 32.26 10.53
N THR A 311 -12.41 32.95 11.54
CA THR A 311 -11.83 34.29 11.38
C THR A 311 -10.49 34.27 10.61
N PRO A 312 -9.48 33.45 10.97
CA PRO A 312 -8.24 33.34 10.19
C PRO A 312 -8.48 32.82 8.77
N LEU A 313 -9.46 31.93 8.59
CA LEU A 313 -9.77 31.33 7.30
C LEU A 313 -10.69 32.18 6.43
N GLN A 314 -11.29 33.24 6.99
CA GLN A 314 -12.29 34.08 6.34
C GLN A 314 -13.48 33.26 5.80
N ILE A 315 -13.95 32.29 6.58
CA ILE A 315 -15.12 31.45 6.28
C ILE A 315 -16.23 31.83 7.24
N ASN A 316 -17.46 31.98 6.77
CA ASN A 316 -18.61 32.18 7.65
C ASN A 316 -18.80 30.94 8.56
N THR A 317 -18.96 31.14 9.86
CA THR A 317 -19.09 30.06 10.85
C THR A 317 -20.26 29.12 10.56
N ASP A 318 -21.42 29.65 10.16
CA ASP A 318 -22.61 28.84 9.86
C ASP A 318 -22.42 28.05 8.57
N GLU A 319 -21.75 28.65 7.58
CA GLU A 319 -21.40 27.95 6.34
C GLU A 319 -20.40 26.81 6.59
N LEU A 320 -19.36 27.03 7.40
CA LEU A 320 -18.42 25.98 7.75
C LEU A 320 -19.09 24.85 8.53
N ARG A 321 -19.99 25.19 9.47
CA ARG A 321 -20.81 24.23 10.20
C ARG A 321 -21.68 23.41 9.25
N ARG A 322 -22.32 24.07 8.27
CA ARG A 322 -23.15 23.42 7.25
C ARG A 322 -22.33 22.44 6.42
N ILE A 323 -21.17 22.86 5.90
CA ILE A 323 -20.28 21.98 5.11
C ILE A 323 -19.80 20.80 5.96
N TYR A 324 -19.44 21.05 7.22
CA TYR A 324 -18.97 20.02 8.14
C TYR A 324 -19.99 18.89 8.35
N THR A 325 -21.28 19.21 8.43
CA THR A 325 -22.35 18.23 8.63
C THR A 325 -22.88 17.59 7.34
N GLU A 326 -22.40 18.01 6.17
CA GLU A 326 -22.78 17.37 4.90
C GLU A 326 -22.21 15.95 4.78
N ASP A 327 -23.03 15.00 4.33
CA ASP A 327 -22.64 13.62 3.99
C ASP A 327 -21.41 13.54 3.08
N GLU A 328 -21.21 14.53 2.23
CA GLU A 328 -20.06 14.60 1.35
C GLU A 328 -18.76 14.78 2.16
N THR A 329 -18.74 15.56 3.23
CA THR A 329 -17.54 15.69 4.10
C THR A 329 -17.25 14.38 4.84
N TYR A 330 -18.28 13.72 5.36
CA TYR A 330 -18.13 12.36 5.92
C TYR A 330 -17.52 11.41 4.89
N ALA A 331 -17.99 11.51 3.63
CA ALA A 331 -17.51 10.64 2.57
C ALA A 331 -16.00 10.80 2.31
N TYR A 332 -15.46 12.02 2.35
CA TYR A 332 -14.01 12.27 2.22
C TYR A 332 -13.20 11.62 3.35
N VAL A 333 -13.69 11.66 4.60
CA VAL A 333 -13.01 11.03 5.74
C VAL A 333 -12.97 9.52 5.55
N ILE A 334 -14.09 8.93 5.16
CA ILE A 334 -14.20 7.48 4.91
C ILE A 334 -13.30 7.08 3.74
N GLU A 335 -13.31 7.84 2.65
CA GLU A 335 -12.43 7.59 1.50
C GLU A 335 -10.95 7.60 1.91
N ALA A 336 -10.53 8.50 2.79
CA ALA A 336 -9.14 8.54 3.29
C ALA A 336 -8.77 7.28 4.11
N VAL A 337 -9.68 6.80 4.97
CA VAL A 337 -9.50 5.55 5.73
C VAL A 337 -9.41 4.35 4.80
N LEU A 338 -10.37 4.22 3.88
CA LEU A 338 -10.40 3.11 2.92
C LEU A 338 -9.17 3.13 2.00
N TYR A 339 -8.72 4.33 1.61
CA TYR A 339 -7.57 4.47 0.71
C TYR A 339 -6.25 4.12 1.40
N ALA A 340 -6.08 4.52 2.66
CA ALA A 340 -4.92 4.10 3.46
C ALA A 340 -4.88 2.57 3.64
N ASP A 341 -6.02 1.94 3.95
CA ASP A 341 -6.13 0.48 4.05
C ASP A 341 -5.83 -0.22 2.71
N MET A 342 -6.37 0.27 1.60
CA MET A 342 -6.06 -0.24 0.25
C MET A 342 -4.57 -0.14 -0.10
N LYS A 343 -3.87 0.86 0.44
CA LYS A 343 -2.42 1.06 0.27
C LYS A 343 -1.59 0.23 1.24
N GLY A 344 -2.22 -0.53 2.13
CA GLY A 344 -1.55 -1.32 3.16
C GLY A 344 -0.86 -0.45 4.21
N ILE A 345 -1.31 0.79 4.41
CA ILE A 345 -0.75 1.68 5.43
C ILE A 345 -1.19 1.20 6.80
N THR A 346 -0.24 0.62 7.55
CA THR A 346 -0.49 0.10 8.91
C THR A 346 -0.03 1.05 10.01
N GLU A 347 0.85 1.99 9.69
CA GLU A 347 1.44 2.93 10.65
C GLU A 347 1.26 4.37 10.16
N LEU A 348 0.96 5.27 11.10
CA LEU A 348 0.86 6.71 10.87
C LEU A 348 1.75 7.44 11.90
N PRO A 349 2.40 8.55 11.52
CA PRO A 349 2.43 9.11 10.17
C PRO A 349 3.36 8.34 9.22
N SER A 350 3.03 8.30 7.93
CA SER A 350 3.82 7.63 6.90
C SER A 350 3.89 8.45 5.60
N ILE A 351 4.88 8.15 4.77
CA ILE A 351 5.06 8.78 3.46
C ILE A 351 5.40 7.72 2.42
N ASN A 352 4.66 7.74 1.33
CA ASN A 352 4.91 6.92 0.16
C ASN A 352 5.40 7.79 -0.99
N VAL A 353 6.39 7.31 -1.74
CA VAL A 353 6.84 7.91 -2.99
C VAL A 353 6.50 6.93 -4.09
N ASP A 354 5.58 7.32 -4.97
CA ASP A 354 5.08 6.48 -6.05
C ASP A 354 4.65 5.08 -5.56
N GLY A 355 3.79 5.06 -4.53
CA GLY A 355 3.22 3.82 -3.99
C GLY A 355 4.15 3.01 -3.10
N ILE A 356 5.38 3.46 -2.86
CA ILE A 356 6.36 2.78 -2.01
C ILE A 356 6.49 3.55 -0.70
N GLU A 357 6.21 2.92 0.44
CA GLU A 357 6.46 3.51 1.75
C GLU A 357 7.96 3.69 2.00
N VAL A 358 8.34 4.91 2.39
CA VAL A 358 9.75 5.28 2.62
C VAL A 358 9.92 5.96 3.99
N PRO A 359 11.05 5.74 4.69
CA PRO A 359 11.35 6.49 5.90
C PRO A 359 11.49 7.98 5.61
N MET A 360 10.86 8.85 6.41
CA MET A 360 10.95 10.30 6.23
C MET A 360 12.39 10.84 6.29
N ASN A 361 13.26 10.22 7.10
CA ASN A 361 14.69 10.57 7.14
C ASN A 361 15.41 10.31 5.81
N ALA A 362 14.96 9.32 5.04
CA ALA A 362 15.52 9.04 3.72
C ALA A 362 15.12 10.14 2.73
N VAL A 363 13.84 10.54 2.75
CA VAL A 363 13.33 11.69 1.97
C VAL A 363 14.17 12.94 2.29
N LYS A 364 14.36 13.27 3.56
CA LYS A 364 15.22 14.39 4.02
C LYS A 364 16.68 14.28 3.56
N SER A 365 17.27 13.09 3.64
CA SER A 365 18.69 12.88 3.30
C SER A 365 18.93 13.07 1.81
N SER A 366 17.98 12.65 0.98
CA SER A 366 18.04 12.93 -0.46
C SER A 366 17.71 14.39 -0.78
N VAL A 367 16.79 15.00 -0.02
CA VAL A 367 16.47 16.43 -0.10
C VAL A 367 17.71 17.30 0.12
N ASN A 368 18.52 16.99 1.14
CA ASN A 368 19.75 17.73 1.45
C ASN A 368 20.85 17.53 0.41
N ARG A 369 20.89 16.38 -0.27
CA ARG A 369 21.90 16.06 -1.28
C ARG A 369 21.68 16.79 -2.61
N LYS A 370 20.45 17.15 -2.98
CA LYS A 370 20.16 17.96 -4.19
C LYS A 370 20.69 19.39 -4.04
N THR A 371 20.55 20.00 -2.87
CA THR A 371 21.10 21.34 -2.58
C THR A 371 22.61 21.40 -2.82
N LEU A 372 23.33 20.34 -2.48
CA LEU A 372 24.77 20.18 -2.76
C LEU A 372 25.10 19.98 -4.24
N ARG A 373 24.23 19.28 -5.00
CA ARG A 373 24.41 19.03 -6.44
C ARG A 373 24.14 20.27 -7.29
N THR A 374 23.07 21.04 -6.99
CA THR A 374 22.77 22.29 -7.71
C THR A 374 23.74 23.42 -7.36
N SER A 375 24.40 23.39 -6.20
CA SER A 375 25.38 24.40 -5.80
C SER A 375 26.81 24.16 -6.34
N THR A 376 27.08 23.01 -6.97
CA THR A 376 28.44 22.66 -7.45
C THR A 376 28.58 22.84 -8.97
N SER A 377 28.40 24.08 -9.44
CA SER A 377 28.97 24.55 -10.72
C SER A 377 30.46 24.91 -10.61
N ALA A 378 31.09 24.73 -9.44
CA ALA A 378 32.48 25.08 -9.22
C ALA A 378 33.27 23.93 -8.54
N LYS A 379 34.21 23.36 -9.32
CA LYS A 379 35.27 22.38 -9.00
C LYS A 379 34.90 20.88 -9.00
N PRO A 380 35.67 20.03 -9.71
CA PRO A 380 35.35 18.62 -9.98
C PRO A 380 35.77 17.64 -8.88
N SER A 381 36.16 18.06 -7.67
CA SER A 381 36.90 17.17 -6.78
C SER A 381 36.08 16.18 -5.95
N VAL A 382 34.76 16.32 -5.82
CA VAL A 382 33.90 15.27 -5.24
C VAL A 382 32.48 15.40 -5.81
N ARG A 383 32.22 14.84 -7.00
CA ARG A 383 30.83 14.55 -7.38
C ARG A 383 30.32 13.45 -6.44
N PRO A 384 29.12 13.55 -5.84
CA PRO A 384 28.50 12.41 -5.17
C PRO A 384 28.49 11.22 -6.13
N PRO A 385 28.68 9.98 -5.64
CA PRO A 385 28.58 8.81 -6.51
C PRO A 385 27.23 8.83 -7.22
N ILE A 386 27.26 8.69 -8.54
CA ILE A 386 26.06 8.49 -9.34
C ILE A 386 25.48 7.14 -8.89
N PRO A 387 24.19 7.05 -8.54
CA PRO A 387 23.59 5.76 -8.19
C PRO A 387 23.70 4.77 -9.36
N GLY A 388 23.45 3.49 -9.09
CA GLY A 388 23.57 2.43 -10.11
C GLY A 388 24.85 1.60 -10.05
N ILE A 389 25.05 0.81 -11.11
CA ILE A 389 26.15 -0.15 -11.29
C ILE A 389 26.86 0.19 -12.60
N VAL A 390 28.17 0.46 -12.51
CA VAL A 390 29.01 0.85 -13.65
C VAL A 390 29.58 -0.41 -14.29
N TYR A 391 29.61 -0.42 -15.62
CA TYR A 391 30.20 -1.43 -16.48
C TYR A 391 31.11 -0.75 -17.51
N GLY A 392 32.09 -1.48 -18.02
CA GLY A 392 33.00 -0.98 -19.04
C GLY A 392 34.12 -0.08 -18.49
N ASN A 393 34.53 0.90 -19.29
CA ASN A 393 35.65 1.79 -19.03
C ASN A 393 35.17 3.04 -18.29
N GLU A 394 35.38 3.06 -16.96
CA GLU A 394 34.97 4.16 -16.07
C GLU A 394 35.56 5.53 -16.47
N SER A 395 36.68 5.54 -17.19
CA SER A 395 37.37 6.74 -17.65
C SER A 395 36.94 7.19 -19.05
N SER A 396 35.95 6.54 -19.67
CA SER A 396 35.49 6.94 -21.00
C SER A 396 34.75 8.28 -20.97
N GLU A 397 34.95 9.08 -22.01
CA GLU A 397 34.18 10.31 -22.27
C GLU A 397 32.75 10.02 -22.74
N ILE A 398 32.48 8.80 -23.24
CA ILE A 398 31.14 8.37 -23.63
C ILE A 398 30.49 7.70 -22.42
N THR A 399 29.51 8.39 -21.82
CA THR A 399 28.69 7.86 -20.74
C THR A 399 27.35 7.41 -21.29
N VAL A 400 26.94 6.21 -20.93
CA VAL A 400 25.64 5.66 -21.27
C VAL A 400 24.91 5.29 -19.99
N ASP A 401 23.86 6.04 -19.66
CA ASP A 401 23.02 5.81 -18.51
C ASP A 401 21.78 5.03 -18.96
N ILE A 402 21.53 3.90 -18.30
CA ILE A 402 20.45 2.99 -18.63
C ILE A 402 19.58 2.83 -17.39
N PHE A 403 18.31 3.20 -17.50
CA PHE A 403 17.34 3.10 -16.41
C PHE A 403 16.42 1.91 -16.67
N ILE A 404 16.23 1.06 -15.66
CA ILE A 404 15.41 -0.14 -15.76
C ILE A 404 14.60 -0.36 -14.49
N ASP A 405 13.35 -0.80 -14.64
CA ASP A 405 12.63 -1.43 -13.53
C ASP A 405 13.02 -2.92 -13.47
N PRO A 406 13.72 -3.38 -12.43
CA PRO A 406 14.14 -4.78 -12.38
C PRO A 406 12.95 -5.76 -12.28
N ALA A 407 11.78 -5.32 -11.84
CA ALA A 407 10.58 -6.15 -11.74
C ALA A 407 9.69 -6.14 -13.00
N ALA A 408 10.00 -5.33 -14.03
CA ALA A 408 9.25 -5.32 -15.29
C ALA A 408 9.66 -6.48 -16.21
N GLU A 409 8.70 -7.17 -16.83
CA GLU A 409 9.00 -8.27 -17.77
C GLU A 409 9.82 -7.80 -18.98
N GLU A 410 9.54 -6.60 -19.48
CA GLU A 410 10.24 -6.00 -20.63
C GLU A 410 11.74 -5.80 -20.33
N THR A 411 12.10 -5.60 -19.05
CA THR A 411 13.48 -5.45 -18.63
C THR A 411 14.29 -6.70 -18.97
N LYS A 412 13.74 -7.91 -18.87
CA LYS A 412 14.47 -9.15 -19.21
C LYS A 412 14.87 -9.19 -20.69
N ILE A 413 13.94 -8.81 -21.57
CA ILE A 413 14.18 -8.74 -23.03
C ILE A 413 15.21 -7.65 -23.34
N PHE A 414 15.08 -6.50 -22.68
CA PHE A 414 15.97 -5.36 -22.85
C PHE A 414 17.39 -5.65 -22.35
N PHE A 415 17.52 -6.36 -21.22
CA PHE A 415 18.80 -6.66 -20.57
C PHE A 415 19.70 -7.58 -21.41
N ALA A 416 19.10 -8.46 -22.22
CA ALA A 416 19.86 -9.26 -23.19
C ALA A 416 20.64 -8.35 -24.17
N GLN A 417 20.02 -7.26 -24.63
CA GLN A 417 20.68 -6.30 -25.53
C GLN A 417 21.74 -5.45 -24.80
N ILE A 418 21.50 -5.11 -23.52
CA ILE A 418 22.50 -4.41 -22.68
C ILE A 418 23.75 -5.27 -22.51
N SER A 419 23.56 -6.56 -22.24
CA SER A 419 24.66 -7.51 -22.01
C SER A 419 25.57 -7.60 -23.24
N GLU A 420 24.98 -7.67 -24.44
CA GLU A 420 25.74 -7.56 -25.69
C GLU A 420 26.46 -6.21 -25.81
N ALA A 421 25.79 -5.09 -25.53
CA ALA A 421 26.41 -3.77 -25.63
C ALA A 421 27.62 -3.60 -24.69
N ILE A 422 27.55 -4.14 -23.47
CA ILE A 422 28.67 -4.16 -22.53
C ILE A 422 29.85 -4.96 -23.09
N GLU A 423 29.61 -6.14 -23.68
CA GLU A 423 30.67 -6.98 -24.26
C GLU A 423 31.36 -6.29 -25.45
N TYR A 424 30.59 -5.68 -26.35
CA TYR A 424 31.14 -5.07 -27.58
C TYR A 424 31.71 -3.66 -27.38
N TYR A 425 31.09 -2.84 -26.53
CA TYR A 425 31.41 -1.42 -26.40
C TYR A 425 31.96 -1.03 -25.03
N GLY A 426 31.97 -1.94 -24.05
CA GLY A 426 32.42 -1.66 -22.69
C GLY A 426 33.86 -1.14 -22.60
N SER A 427 34.76 -1.48 -23.52
CA SER A 427 36.13 -0.91 -23.54
C SER A 427 36.17 0.58 -23.93
N GLN A 428 35.11 1.07 -24.57
CA GLN A 428 35.01 2.40 -25.17
C GLN A 428 33.97 3.30 -24.49
N CYS A 429 33.09 2.74 -23.68
CA CYS A 429 32.02 3.48 -22.99
C CYS A 429 32.05 3.19 -21.49
N ARG A 430 31.64 4.19 -20.72
CA ARG A 430 31.20 4.03 -19.35
C ARG A 430 29.70 3.76 -19.39
N ILE A 431 29.27 2.55 -19.05
CA ILE A 431 27.85 2.18 -19.05
C ILE A 431 27.39 2.11 -17.60
N VAL A 432 26.41 2.92 -17.20
CA VAL A 432 25.85 2.89 -15.85
C VAL A 432 24.42 2.37 -15.95
N ILE A 433 24.13 1.28 -15.26
CA ILE A 433 22.78 0.76 -15.14
C ILE A 433 22.21 1.22 -13.81
N HIS A 434 21.08 1.91 -13.87
CA HIS A 434 20.28 2.43 -12.78
C HIS A 434 19.05 1.52 -12.61
N PRO A 435 19.06 0.57 -11.66
CA PRO A 435 17.84 -0.11 -11.29
C PRO A 435 16.97 0.89 -10.55
N THR A 436 15.85 1.27 -11.16
CA THR A 436 14.95 2.34 -10.75
C THR A 436 13.58 1.73 -10.53
N PRO A 437 13.10 1.68 -9.28
CA PRO A 437 11.86 1.00 -9.01
C PRO A 437 10.66 1.84 -9.45
N THR A 438 9.59 1.19 -9.91
CA THR A 438 8.34 1.85 -10.29
C THR A 438 7.15 1.36 -9.49
N ARG A 439 6.07 2.14 -9.50
CA ARG A 439 4.79 1.83 -8.87
C ARG A 439 3.98 0.75 -9.58
N GLU A 440 4.34 0.46 -10.84
CA GLU A 440 3.57 -0.45 -11.67
C GLU A 440 3.76 -1.90 -11.24
N HIS A 441 4.93 -2.22 -10.64
CA HIS A 441 5.27 -3.55 -10.16
C HIS A 441 5.45 -3.58 -8.65
N ARG A 442 4.67 -4.42 -7.95
CA ARG A 442 4.60 -4.49 -6.48
C ARG A 442 5.97 -4.67 -5.83
N TRP A 443 6.83 -5.49 -6.43
CA TRP A 443 8.11 -5.88 -5.85
C TRP A 443 9.29 -5.05 -6.35
N SER A 444 9.06 -4.04 -7.18
CA SER A 444 10.10 -3.26 -7.83
C SER A 444 11.10 -2.64 -6.84
N PHE A 445 10.58 -2.01 -5.77
CA PHE A 445 11.42 -1.40 -4.74
C PHE A 445 12.25 -2.42 -3.98
N LEU A 446 11.60 -3.50 -3.53
CA LEU A 446 12.27 -4.58 -2.80
C LEU A 446 13.37 -5.19 -3.66
N PHE A 447 13.10 -5.42 -4.95
CA PHE A 447 14.05 -6.00 -5.88
C PHE A 447 15.24 -5.05 -6.12
N THR A 448 14.98 -3.76 -6.35
CA THR A 448 16.03 -2.73 -6.46
C THR A 448 16.88 -2.67 -5.18
N ARG A 449 16.24 -2.69 -4.01
CA ARG A 449 16.93 -2.66 -2.72
C ARG A 449 17.80 -3.89 -2.52
N LEU A 450 17.37 -5.05 -2.98
CA LEU A 450 18.16 -6.28 -2.93
C LEU A 450 19.36 -6.23 -3.88
N ILE A 451 19.21 -5.69 -5.09
CA ILE A 451 20.33 -5.39 -6.00
C ILE A 451 21.33 -4.44 -5.33
N THR A 452 20.83 -3.39 -4.69
CA THR A 452 21.64 -2.41 -3.96
C THR A 452 22.36 -3.05 -2.77
N ALA A 453 21.69 -3.91 -2.01
CA ALA A 453 22.28 -4.64 -0.88
C ALA A 453 23.43 -5.56 -1.32
N VAL A 454 23.26 -6.28 -2.44
CA VAL A 454 24.33 -7.12 -3.00
C VAL A 454 25.52 -6.25 -3.43
N LYS A 455 25.26 -5.13 -4.12
CA LYS A 455 26.29 -4.17 -4.53
C LYS A 455 27.06 -3.59 -3.33
N ASN A 456 26.36 -3.27 -2.25
CA ASN A 456 26.96 -2.67 -1.05
C ASN A 456 27.75 -3.70 -0.22
N THR A 457 27.39 -4.98 -0.33
CA THR A 457 28.22 -6.06 0.22
C THR A 457 29.53 -6.20 -0.56
N ASP A 458 29.46 -6.22 -1.89
CA ASP A 458 30.62 -6.25 -2.78
C ASP A 458 30.20 -5.76 -4.18
N TYR A 459 30.90 -4.74 -4.67
CA TYR A 459 30.57 -4.10 -5.93
C TYR A 459 30.68 -5.05 -7.15
N LYS A 460 31.68 -5.95 -7.16
CA LYS A 460 31.84 -6.96 -8.22
C LYS A 460 30.74 -8.00 -8.17
N ARG A 461 30.26 -8.35 -6.97
CA ARG A 461 29.07 -9.20 -6.83
C ARG A 461 27.82 -8.49 -7.34
N GLY A 462 27.68 -7.19 -7.11
CA GLY A 462 26.61 -6.38 -7.72
C GLY A 462 26.64 -6.41 -9.26
N GLN A 463 27.83 -6.20 -9.85
CA GLN A 463 28.04 -6.29 -11.31
C GLN A 463 27.62 -7.64 -11.89
N PHE A 464 27.87 -8.74 -11.16
CA PHE A 464 27.45 -10.08 -11.55
C PHE A 464 25.96 -10.36 -11.27
N TYR A 465 25.46 -9.90 -10.12
CA TYR A 465 24.13 -10.23 -9.63
C TYR A 465 23.04 -9.63 -10.49
N LEU A 466 23.15 -8.35 -10.88
CA LEU A 466 22.13 -7.69 -11.69
C LEU A 466 21.82 -8.46 -13.00
N PRO A 467 22.78 -8.77 -13.90
CA PRO A 467 22.50 -9.58 -15.08
C PRO A 467 22.00 -10.98 -14.74
N TRP A 468 22.54 -11.60 -13.69
CA TRP A 468 22.18 -12.97 -13.32
C TRP A 468 20.72 -13.05 -12.84
N VAL A 469 20.31 -12.13 -11.97
CA VAL A 469 18.98 -12.16 -11.36
C VAL A 469 17.91 -11.76 -12.38
N ILE A 470 18.15 -10.78 -13.23
CA ILE A 470 17.20 -10.37 -14.28
C ILE A 470 16.99 -11.50 -15.31
N ASN A 471 18.06 -12.18 -15.74
CA ASN A 471 17.93 -13.20 -16.78
C ASN A 471 17.35 -14.53 -16.28
N TYR A 472 17.64 -14.92 -15.02
CA TYR A 472 17.39 -16.28 -14.55
C TYR A 472 16.48 -16.36 -13.32
N HIS A 473 16.31 -15.28 -12.56
CA HIS A 473 15.65 -15.29 -11.24
C HIS A 473 14.75 -14.07 -11.01
N GLN A 474 14.20 -13.49 -12.08
CA GLN A 474 13.25 -12.38 -12.00
C GLN A 474 11.87 -12.84 -11.51
N GLU A 475 11.47 -14.07 -11.83
CA GLU A 475 10.12 -14.62 -11.60
C GLU A 475 9.53 -14.38 -10.19
N PRO A 476 10.27 -14.51 -9.07
CA PRO A 476 9.72 -14.26 -7.74
C PRO A 476 9.25 -12.82 -7.52
N PHE A 477 9.74 -11.87 -8.32
CA PHE A 477 9.45 -10.44 -8.21
C PHE A 477 8.44 -9.96 -9.26
N LEU A 478 7.94 -10.85 -10.13
CA LEU A 478 6.83 -10.54 -11.03
C LEU A 478 5.50 -10.58 -10.25
N ASP A 479 4.51 -9.76 -10.65
CA ASP A 479 3.22 -9.53 -9.94
C ASP A 479 2.28 -10.74 -9.94
N SER A 480 2.69 -11.84 -9.30
CA SER A 480 1.99 -13.13 -9.39
C SER A 480 1.69 -13.79 -8.04
N ASN A 481 2.09 -13.20 -6.91
CA ASN A 481 1.98 -13.86 -5.60
C ASN A 481 1.39 -12.98 -4.49
N ASN A 482 0.35 -13.48 -3.80
CA ASN A 482 -0.15 -12.95 -2.52
C ASN A 482 0.77 -13.34 -1.35
N VAL A 483 2.05 -12.96 -1.43
CA VAL A 483 3.03 -13.20 -0.37
C VAL A 483 3.41 -11.89 0.32
N THR A 484 3.75 -11.97 1.59
CA THR A 484 4.33 -10.86 2.36
C THR A 484 5.80 -10.66 1.96
N GLU A 485 6.35 -9.46 2.22
CA GLU A 485 7.79 -9.19 2.02
C GLU A 485 8.65 -10.22 2.78
N LYS A 486 8.26 -10.56 4.01
CA LYS A 486 8.97 -11.53 4.84
C LYS A 486 9.01 -12.92 4.20
N GLU A 487 7.89 -13.38 3.65
CA GLU A 487 7.81 -14.66 2.94
C GLU A 487 8.64 -14.65 1.66
N LEU A 488 8.57 -13.56 0.89
CA LEU A 488 9.37 -13.39 -0.31
C LEU A 488 10.87 -13.44 0.02
N LEU A 489 11.35 -12.62 0.97
CA LEU A 489 12.76 -12.60 1.38
C LEU A 489 13.23 -13.95 1.92
N SER A 490 12.38 -14.63 2.71
CA SER A 490 12.69 -15.96 3.25
C SER A 490 12.85 -17.02 2.16
N SER A 491 12.09 -16.90 1.07
CA SER A 491 12.20 -17.81 -0.09
C SER A 491 13.41 -17.49 -0.97
N VAL A 492 13.74 -16.22 -1.14
CA VAL A 492 14.72 -15.75 -2.12
C VAL A 492 16.14 -15.76 -1.57
N LEU A 493 16.37 -15.22 -0.37
CA LEU A 493 17.72 -15.04 0.19
C LEU A 493 18.55 -16.34 0.28
N PRO A 494 17.97 -17.51 0.64
CA PRO A 494 18.73 -18.77 0.65
C PRO A 494 19.26 -19.17 -0.73
N THR A 495 18.54 -18.83 -1.81
CA THR A 495 18.93 -19.21 -3.18
C THR A 495 20.17 -18.47 -3.66
N TYR A 496 20.51 -17.34 -3.04
CA TYR A 496 21.60 -16.45 -3.47
C TYR A 496 22.95 -16.78 -2.85
N GLN A 497 22.99 -17.64 -1.84
CA GLN A 497 24.22 -18.01 -1.14
C GLN A 497 25.25 -18.62 -2.08
N ASN A 498 24.85 -19.58 -2.91
CA ASN A 498 25.75 -20.31 -3.80
C ASN A 498 26.30 -19.47 -4.96
N PRO A 499 25.48 -18.70 -5.72
CA PRO A 499 25.98 -17.91 -6.85
C PRO A 499 26.77 -16.67 -6.41
N LEU A 500 26.42 -16.04 -5.27
CA LEU A 500 27.05 -14.80 -4.82
C LEU A 500 28.12 -15.00 -3.76
N GLN A 501 28.16 -16.16 -3.10
CA GLN A 501 29.01 -16.40 -1.93
C GLN A 501 28.76 -15.38 -0.81
N ILE A 502 27.50 -14.96 -0.64
CA ILE A 502 27.03 -14.11 0.46
C ILE A 502 26.11 -14.94 1.35
N TYR A 503 26.40 -15.01 2.65
CA TYR A 503 25.50 -15.70 3.58
C TYR A 503 24.16 -14.96 3.70
N PRO A 504 23.01 -15.66 3.76
CA PRO A 504 21.69 -15.03 3.78
C PRO A 504 21.50 -13.97 4.88
N ASN A 505 22.05 -14.21 6.07
CA ASN A 505 22.02 -13.25 7.18
C ASN A 505 22.85 -11.98 6.91
N VAL A 506 23.98 -12.10 6.22
CA VAL A 506 24.80 -10.93 5.84
C VAL A 506 24.04 -10.08 4.83
N LEU A 507 23.45 -10.71 3.81
CA LEU A 507 22.66 -10.00 2.81
C LEU A 507 21.42 -9.36 3.43
N LEU A 508 20.71 -10.07 4.33
CA LEU A 508 19.57 -9.51 5.05
C LEU A 508 19.99 -8.29 5.91
N ASN A 509 21.11 -8.39 6.63
CA ASN A 509 21.60 -7.26 7.42
C ASN A 509 21.95 -6.06 6.54
N GLU A 510 22.56 -6.27 5.37
CA GLU A 510 22.86 -5.19 4.42
C GLU A 510 21.59 -4.60 3.82
N TYR A 511 20.62 -5.45 3.46
CA TYR A 511 19.30 -5.05 2.97
C TYR A 511 18.60 -4.15 3.99
N LEU A 512 18.64 -4.51 5.28
CA LEU A 512 18.02 -3.76 6.38
C LEU A 512 18.72 -2.44 6.74
N LYS A 513 19.94 -2.16 6.23
CA LYS A 513 20.63 -0.90 6.53
C LYS A 513 19.92 0.30 5.91
N GLN A 514 19.86 1.38 6.68
CA GLN A 514 19.34 2.68 6.21
C GLN A 514 20.07 3.18 4.96
N SER A 515 21.40 3.03 4.89
CA SER A 515 22.18 3.45 3.72
C SER A 515 21.77 2.75 2.42
N THR A 516 21.33 1.49 2.49
CA THR A 516 20.83 0.72 1.34
C THR A 516 19.47 1.23 0.89
N ILE A 517 18.60 1.58 1.84
CA ILE A 517 17.29 2.20 1.58
C ILE A 517 17.51 3.57 0.93
N ASP A 518 18.38 4.41 1.51
CA ASP A 518 18.69 5.75 1.02
C ASP A 518 19.21 5.70 -0.43
N GLU A 519 20.08 4.75 -0.75
CA GLU A 519 20.63 4.59 -2.10
C GLU A 519 19.58 4.06 -3.10
N THR A 520 18.65 3.22 -2.64
CA THR A 520 17.51 2.76 -3.45
C THR A 520 16.60 3.94 -3.80
N ILE A 521 16.33 4.82 -2.83
CA ILE A 521 15.54 6.04 -3.03
C ILE A 521 16.32 7.04 -3.91
N ASP A 522 17.64 7.15 -3.75
CA ASP A 522 18.47 7.97 -4.61
C ASP A 522 18.41 7.51 -6.07
N ALA A 523 18.22 6.21 -6.36
CA ALA A 523 18.03 5.72 -7.72
C ALA A 523 16.69 6.18 -8.34
N ILE A 524 15.63 6.26 -7.54
CA ILE A 524 14.34 6.86 -7.93
C ILE A 524 14.55 8.35 -8.24
N LEU A 525 15.07 9.09 -7.26
CA LEU A 525 15.24 10.54 -7.36
C LEU A 525 16.25 10.94 -8.45
N PHE A 526 17.25 10.10 -8.73
CA PHE A 526 18.19 10.33 -9.81
C PHE A 526 17.53 10.14 -11.18
N ALA A 527 16.73 9.08 -11.38
CA ALA A 527 15.96 8.93 -12.62
C ALA A 527 15.02 10.12 -12.85
N ILE A 528 14.43 10.62 -11.76
CA ILE A 528 13.58 11.81 -11.76
C ILE A 528 14.38 13.08 -12.13
N ASP A 529 15.53 13.32 -11.50
CA ASP A 529 16.40 14.46 -11.82
C ASP A 529 16.88 14.42 -13.28
N GLU A 530 16.97 13.22 -13.84
CA GLU A 530 17.30 12.96 -15.23
C GLU A 530 16.08 12.98 -16.17
N GLU A 531 14.90 13.45 -15.75
CA GLU A 531 13.72 13.56 -16.62
C GLU A 531 13.39 12.22 -17.33
N VAL A 532 13.51 11.11 -16.60
CA VAL A 532 13.18 9.77 -17.11
C VAL A 532 11.71 9.48 -16.85
N ASP A 533 10.89 9.65 -17.89
CA ASP A 533 9.43 9.51 -17.79
C ASP A 533 8.92 8.07 -18.03
N GLU A 534 9.70 7.23 -18.69
CA GLU A 534 9.34 5.87 -19.08
C GLU A 534 10.54 4.92 -18.87
N LEU A 535 10.28 3.67 -18.47
CA LEU A 535 11.29 2.62 -18.36
C LEU A 535 11.00 1.45 -19.32
N PRO A 536 12.02 0.79 -19.89
CA PRO A 536 13.43 1.15 -19.80
C PRO A 536 13.76 2.44 -20.55
N ALA A 537 14.80 3.16 -20.12
CA ALA A 537 15.31 4.35 -20.79
C ALA A 537 16.82 4.32 -20.98
N ILE A 538 17.30 5.03 -22.00
CA ILE A 538 18.73 5.24 -22.26
C ILE A 538 19.02 6.71 -22.48
N LYS A 539 20.07 7.20 -21.83
CA LYS A 539 20.75 8.44 -22.16
C LYS A 539 22.18 8.17 -22.61
N ILE A 540 22.65 8.89 -23.63
CA ILE A 540 24.05 8.89 -24.04
C ILE A 540 24.56 10.32 -23.92
N ASN A 541 25.54 10.56 -23.05
CA ASN A 541 26.04 11.90 -22.72
C ASN A 541 24.89 12.88 -22.43
N ASP A 542 23.99 12.51 -21.53
CA ASP A 542 22.81 13.27 -21.10
C ASP A 542 21.69 13.43 -22.15
N PHE A 543 21.86 12.92 -23.38
CA PHE A 543 20.82 12.95 -24.42
C PHE A 543 19.91 11.72 -24.36
N SER A 544 18.62 11.93 -24.10
CA SER A 544 17.59 10.89 -24.11
C SER A 544 17.41 10.26 -25.50
N ILE A 545 17.39 8.93 -25.53
CA ILE A 545 17.23 8.15 -26.76
C ILE A 545 15.88 7.44 -26.75
N GLY A 546 15.01 7.76 -27.72
CA GLY A 546 13.78 7.00 -27.95
C GLY A 546 14.08 5.57 -28.42
N LEU A 547 13.59 4.58 -27.65
CA LEU A 547 13.85 3.15 -27.85
C LEU A 547 12.94 2.44 -28.86
N LYS A 548 11.92 3.12 -29.42
CA LYS A 548 10.95 2.52 -30.35
C LYS A 548 11.65 1.81 -31.52
N ASN A 549 11.62 0.47 -31.50
CA ASN A 549 12.14 -0.45 -32.52
C ASN A 549 13.65 -0.35 -32.83
N LYS A 550 14.48 0.15 -31.90
CA LYS A 550 15.94 0.26 -32.11
C LYS A 550 16.69 -0.87 -31.42
N ASN A 551 17.53 -1.58 -32.18
CA ASN A 551 18.52 -2.50 -31.62
C ASN A 551 19.65 -1.67 -30.97
N LEU A 552 19.95 -1.93 -29.68
CA LEU A 552 21.00 -1.19 -28.94
C LEU A 552 22.37 -1.25 -29.62
N LYS A 553 22.72 -2.37 -30.27
CA LYS A 553 23.99 -2.49 -31.00
C LYS A 553 24.10 -1.48 -32.13
N THR A 554 23.01 -1.25 -32.87
CA THR A 554 22.98 -0.25 -33.94
C THR A 554 23.06 1.17 -33.38
N LEU A 555 22.44 1.41 -32.22
CA LEU A 555 22.52 2.68 -31.52
C LEU A 555 23.97 2.98 -31.10
N PHE A 556 24.62 2.07 -30.35
CA PHE A 556 25.99 2.26 -29.88
C PHE A 556 26.99 2.41 -31.03
N LYS A 557 26.80 1.70 -32.15
CA LYS A 557 27.64 1.87 -33.36
C LYS A 557 27.61 3.31 -33.91
N ALA A 558 26.52 4.05 -33.73
CA ALA A 558 26.43 5.43 -34.20
C ALA A 558 27.22 6.42 -33.33
N PHE A 559 27.42 6.10 -32.04
CA PHE A 559 28.10 6.97 -31.08
C PHE A 559 29.56 6.57 -30.83
N VAL A 560 29.88 5.29 -30.99
CA VAL A 560 31.21 4.75 -30.76
C VAL A 560 31.93 4.59 -32.10
N LYS A 561 32.98 5.40 -32.33
CA LYS A 561 33.81 5.29 -33.55
C LYS A 561 34.44 3.89 -33.61
N PRO A 562 34.31 3.15 -34.73
CA PRO A 562 34.99 1.87 -34.85
C PRO A 562 36.50 2.07 -34.73
N GLN A 563 37.15 1.28 -33.87
CA GLN A 563 38.61 1.20 -33.82
C GLN A 563 39.10 0.88 -35.24
N GLN A 564 39.83 1.81 -35.86
CA GLN A 564 40.67 1.46 -37.00
C GLN A 564 41.76 0.56 -36.44
N THR A 565 41.62 -0.75 -36.69
CA THR A 565 42.72 -1.68 -36.52
C THR A 565 43.80 -1.25 -37.52
N GLU A 566 44.79 -0.48 -37.07
CA GLU A 566 46.02 -0.27 -37.83
C GLU A 566 46.69 -1.63 -38.01
N GLN A 567 46.34 -2.30 -39.11
CA GLN A 567 47.15 -3.38 -39.65
C GLN A 567 48.47 -2.74 -40.08
N GLN A 568 49.51 -2.95 -39.27
CA GLN A 568 50.89 -2.93 -39.73
C GLN A 568 51.03 -3.94 -40.88
N SER A 569 50.86 -3.42 -42.10
CA SER A 569 51.18 -4.08 -43.35
C SER A 569 52.52 -3.53 -43.86
N THR A 570 53.58 -3.82 -43.13
CA THR A 570 54.88 -4.01 -43.77
C THR A 570 54.90 -5.44 -44.27
N ASN A 571 54.76 -5.64 -45.58
CA ASN A 571 55.81 -6.31 -46.37
C ASN A 571 55.40 -6.50 -47.84
N THR A 572 56.27 -5.96 -48.70
CA THR A 572 57.10 -6.71 -49.65
C THR A 572 56.40 -7.72 -50.57
N LYS A 573 56.59 -7.44 -51.86
CA LYS A 573 56.28 -8.21 -53.07
C LYS A 573 56.75 -9.67 -53.07
N GLU A 574 56.00 -10.47 -53.84
CA GLU A 574 56.41 -11.65 -54.64
C GLU A 574 56.86 -12.90 -53.82
N ALA A 575 56.52 -14.16 -54.12
CA ALA A 575 55.90 -14.83 -55.26
C ALA A 575 55.34 -16.19 -54.76
N GLU A 576 54.15 -16.60 -55.23
CA GLU A 576 53.91 -17.80 -56.06
C GLU A 576 53.92 -19.22 -55.42
N THR A 577 52.80 -19.93 -55.68
CA THR A 577 52.63 -21.40 -55.81
C THR A 577 52.62 -22.29 -54.55
N THR A 578 51.46 -22.90 -54.25
CA THR A 578 51.14 -24.33 -54.54
C THR A 578 49.87 -24.79 -53.80
N ARG A 579 49.00 -25.51 -54.53
CA ARG A 579 47.77 -26.20 -54.09
C ARG A 579 48.02 -27.22 -52.96
N GLN A 580 47.06 -27.41 -52.06
CA GLN A 580 46.39 -28.73 -51.86
C GLN A 580 45.20 -28.66 -50.89
N GLN A 581 44.15 -29.39 -51.24
CA GLN A 581 42.97 -29.71 -50.44
C GLN A 581 43.32 -30.69 -49.30
N SER A 582 42.68 -30.55 -48.14
CA SER A 582 42.15 -31.70 -47.40
C SER A 582 41.11 -31.26 -46.35
N THR A 583 40.22 -32.20 -46.06
CA THR A 583 38.93 -32.10 -45.40
C THR A 583 38.95 -32.49 -43.90
N VAL A 584 37.92 -32.05 -43.18
CA VAL A 584 37.28 -32.66 -41.98
C VAL A 584 37.74 -32.22 -40.57
N SER A 585 36.70 -32.00 -39.73
CA SER A 585 36.56 -32.26 -38.27
C SER A 585 36.67 -31.09 -37.26
N SER A 586 35.46 -30.71 -36.80
CA SER A 586 34.98 -30.65 -35.41
C SER A 586 35.73 -29.88 -34.29
N SER A 587 34.95 -29.01 -33.65
CA SER A 587 34.93 -28.66 -32.22
C SER A 587 36.17 -28.04 -31.58
N ARG A 588 35.99 -26.82 -31.04
CA ARG A 588 36.16 -26.49 -29.61
C ARG A 588 35.85 -25.01 -29.34
N PRO A 589 35.00 -24.67 -28.35
CA PRO A 589 34.94 -23.32 -27.81
C PRO A 589 36.20 -23.03 -26.99
N VAL A 590 36.75 -21.83 -27.18
CA VAL A 590 37.91 -21.32 -26.43
C VAL A 590 37.44 -20.89 -25.05
N THR A 591 38.03 -21.49 -24.03
CA THR A 591 37.82 -21.18 -22.62
C THR A 591 38.50 -19.86 -22.24
N TYR A 592 37.78 -19.02 -21.50
CA TYR A 592 38.32 -17.85 -20.79
C TYR A 592 39.48 -18.28 -19.89
N ARG A 593 40.69 -17.79 -20.19
CA ARG A 593 41.89 -17.91 -19.35
C ARG A 593 41.86 -16.77 -18.33
N GLY A 594 41.47 -17.09 -17.10
CA GLY A 594 41.60 -16.13 -16.01
C GLY A 594 40.93 -16.58 -14.72
N MET A 595 41.32 -17.74 -14.18
CA MET A 595 41.26 -18.10 -12.75
C MET A 595 41.75 -19.54 -12.59
N LYS A 596 43.07 -19.70 -12.44
CA LYS A 596 43.65 -20.95 -11.93
C LYS A 596 43.64 -20.86 -10.40
N SER A 597 42.73 -21.60 -9.77
CA SER A 597 42.93 -22.32 -8.51
C SER A 597 41.57 -22.58 -7.86
N MET A 598 41.00 -23.75 -8.15
CA MET A 598 40.15 -24.55 -7.26
C MET A 598 39.68 -25.76 -8.06
N ARG A 599 40.54 -26.78 -8.09
CA ARG A 599 40.11 -28.16 -8.36
C ARG A 599 40.46 -28.97 -7.12
N GLY A 600 39.44 -29.56 -6.53
CA GLY A 600 39.56 -30.61 -5.52
C GLY A 600 38.17 -31.06 -5.13
N SER A 601 37.74 -32.19 -5.70
CA SER A 601 36.72 -33.12 -5.20
C SER A 601 35.44 -32.51 -4.61
N ASP A 602 34.33 -32.53 -5.38
CA ASP A 602 32.95 -32.82 -4.88
C ASP A 602 31.88 -32.82 -5.98
N PHE A 603 32.24 -32.48 -7.23
CA PHE A 603 31.29 -32.38 -8.35
C PHE A 603 30.72 -33.71 -8.92
N LYS A 604 30.99 -34.87 -8.30
CA LYS A 604 30.45 -36.16 -8.76
C LYS A 604 29.31 -36.73 -7.91
N LEU A 605 28.94 -36.10 -6.79
CA LEU A 605 27.85 -36.62 -5.94
C LEU A 605 26.46 -36.04 -6.26
N ILE A 606 26.37 -34.95 -7.04
CA ILE A 606 25.10 -34.22 -7.23
C ILE A 606 24.29 -34.73 -8.45
N ILE A 607 24.93 -35.33 -9.45
CA ILE A 607 24.22 -35.81 -10.65
C ILE A 607 23.51 -37.16 -10.42
N TRP A 608 23.77 -37.86 -9.30
CA TRP A 608 23.09 -39.13 -9.01
C TRP A 608 21.80 -38.98 -8.20
N ASN A 609 21.59 -37.87 -7.48
CA ASN A 609 20.41 -37.68 -6.61
C ASN A 609 19.22 -36.95 -7.26
N ILE A 610 19.34 -36.40 -8.47
CA ILE A 610 18.24 -35.69 -9.15
C ILE A 610 17.31 -36.65 -9.94
N LYS A 611 17.71 -37.91 -10.14
CA LYS A 611 16.87 -38.90 -10.86
C LYS A 611 15.89 -39.70 -9.99
N TYR A 612 15.84 -39.50 -8.66
CA TYR A 612 15.01 -40.31 -7.76
C TYR A 612 13.88 -39.58 -7.01
N SER A 613 13.60 -38.31 -7.32
CA SER A 613 12.47 -37.57 -6.70
C SER A 613 11.30 -37.27 -7.67
N ILE A 614 11.22 -37.93 -8.83
CA ILE A 614 10.07 -37.80 -9.75
C ILE A 614 9.09 -38.99 -9.66
N TRP A 615 9.34 -39.97 -8.79
CA TRP A 615 8.35 -41.01 -8.46
C TRP A 615 8.30 -41.25 -6.96
N LYS A 616 7.47 -40.46 -6.27
CA LYS A 616 6.74 -40.86 -5.07
C LYS A 616 5.53 -39.98 -4.86
#